data_AF-A0A1Y1MAU9-F1
#
_entry.id   AF-A0A1Y1MAU9-F1
#
_cell.length_a   1.000
_cell.length_b   1.000
_cell.length_c   1.000
_cell.angle_alpha   90.00
_cell.angle_beta   90.00
_cell.angle_gamma   90.00
#
_symmetry.space_group_name_H-M   'P 1'
#
loop_
_entity.id
_entity.type
_entity.pdbx_description
1 polymer ?
#
loop_
_entity_poly.entity_id
_entity_poly.type
_entity_poly.pdbx_seq_one_letter_code
_entity_poly.pdbx_strand_id
1 'polypeptide(L)'
;MTEKEEEKSMDCVSDQEREIAQLALSEFQKGNYSACLQNIHKLEVRTFDLKVAHNKLVAEYYKNDLRSTETFQKNLAAFYSQFKLRLEKLDDVDHCVAHYNQAVLLYHQKQYTQAIRIMERVYKFIEPMDENLAQQVGLLLVELQMSTKQLDKASGLLSFLENQLFHSHPVILKQGEKPAKMIDKDKKMCTVSSTTIDQFKKKLQMYKARCFLMKHSLGAASEEIEKIEEQSEMTIAARFLRANLLYLQGNCEAAMEILNGISSEADFGSR
;
A
#
# COMPACT_ATOMS: atom_id res chain seq x y z
N MET A 1 -25.85 -32.14 0.67
CA MET A 1 -24.67 -31.93 -0.19
C MET A 1 -24.76 -30.53 -0.79
N THR A 2 -24.96 -29.48 0.02
CA THR A 2 -25.68 -28.29 -0.51
C THR A 2 -25.18 -26.93 -0.05
N GLU A 3 -24.06 -26.83 0.68
CA GLU A 3 -23.43 -25.51 0.94
C GLU A 3 -22.05 -25.41 0.26
N LYS A 4 -21.27 -26.49 0.28
CA LYS A 4 -19.97 -26.58 -0.42
C LYS A 4 -20.06 -26.62 -1.94
N GLU A 5 -21.22 -26.94 -2.51
CA GLU A 5 -21.42 -26.95 -3.97
C GLU A 5 -21.89 -25.58 -4.49
N GLU A 6 -22.58 -24.78 -3.66
CA GLU A 6 -22.96 -23.41 -4.01
C GLU A 6 -21.75 -22.47 -4.01
N GLU A 7 -20.86 -22.55 -3.00
CA GLU A 7 -19.56 -21.85 -3.00
C GLU A 7 -18.70 -22.16 -4.23
N LYS A 8 -18.74 -23.40 -4.71
CA LYS A 8 -17.91 -23.86 -5.85
C LYS A 8 -18.49 -23.45 -7.20
N SER A 9 -19.79 -23.18 -7.27
CA SER A 9 -20.49 -22.76 -8.49
C SER A 9 -20.38 -21.25 -8.75
N MET A 10 -20.12 -20.44 -7.71
CA MET A 10 -19.91 -18.99 -7.83
C MET A 10 -18.53 -18.63 -8.38
N ASP A 11 -17.52 -19.49 -8.27
CA ASP A 11 -16.13 -19.15 -8.59
C ASP A 11 -15.83 -19.04 -10.11
N CYS A 12 -16.76 -19.43 -10.98
CA CYS A 12 -16.59 -19.28 -12.42
C CYS A 12 -16.98 -17.86 -12.88
N VAL A 13 -16.04 -16.92 -12.74
CA VAL A 13 -16.18 -15.58 -13.35
C VAL A 13 -16.19 -15.71 -14.87
N SER A 14 -17.29 -15.32 -15.51
CA SER A 14 -17.42 -15.31 -16.96
C SER A 14 -16.46 -14.31 -17.60
N ASP A 15 -16.10 -14.54 -18.86
CA ASP A 15 -15.22 -13.61 -19.58
C ASP A 15 -15.85 -12.21 -19.71
N GLN A 16 -17.18 -12.14 -19.79
CA GLN A 16 -17.92 -10.88 -19.80
C GLN A 16 -17.83 -10.12 -18.47
N GLU A 17 -17.98 -10.81 -17.33
CA GLU A 17 -17.80 -10.18 -16.01
C GLU A 17 -16.35 -9.71 -15.82
N ARG A 18 -15.37 -10.48 -16.31
CA ARG A 18 -13.95 -10.11 -16.25
C ARG A 18 -13.67 -8.84 -17.07
N GLU A 19 -14.25 -8.73 -18.25
CA GLU A 19 -14.13 -7.53 -19.09
C GLU A 19 -14.76 -6.30 -18.41
N ILE A 20 -15.96 -6.44 -17.85
CA ILE A 20 -16.62 -5.35 -17.10
C ILE A 20 -15.79 -4.93 -15.89
N ALA A 21 -15.20 -5.88 -15.15
CA ALA A 21 -14.32 -5.59 -14.02
C ALA A 21 -13.05 -4.84 -14.46
N GLN A 22 -12.46 -5.22 -15.60
CA GLN A 22 -11.29 -4.53 -16.14
C GLN A 22 -11.62 -3.12 -16.65
N LEU A 23 -12.81 -2.92 -17.23
CA LEU A 23 -13.32 -1.59 -17.57
C LEU A 23 -13.55 -0.74 -16.31
N ALA A 24 -14.14 -1.30 -15.26
CA ALA A 24 -14.33 -0.59 -13.99
C ALA A 24 -12.99 -0.16 -13.37
N LEU A 25 -11.97 -1.03 -13.42
CA LEU A 25 -10.61 -0.71 -12.97
C LEU A 25 -9.98 0.40 -13.82
N SER A 26 -10.11 0.35 -15.14
CA SER A 26 -9.57 1.39 -16.04
C SER A 26 -10.20 2.75 -15.78
N GLU A 27 -11.52 2.82 -15.62
CA GLU A 27 -12.22 4.07 -15.32
C GLU A 27 -11.85 4.61 -13.93
N PHE A 28 -11.63 3.72 -12.94
CA PHE A 28 -11.13 4.12 -11.62
C PHE A 28 -9.73 4.75 -11.72
N GLN A 29 -8.82 4.15 -12.48
CA GLN A 29 -7.46 4.66 -12.67
C GLN A 29 -7.42 6.02 -13.40
N LYS A 30 -8.42 6.30 -14.26
CA LYS A 30 -8.58 7.60 -14.92
C LYS A 30 -9.24 8.67 -14.03
N GLY A 31 -9.71 8.32 -12.83
CA GLY A 31 -10.47 9.20 -11.94
C GLY A 31 -11.95 9.36 -12.33
N ASN A 32 -12.45 8.58 -13.30
CA ASN A 32 -13.86 8.62 -13.70
C ASN A 32 -14.72 7.70 -12.81
N TYR A 33 -14.93 8.12 -11.57
CA TYR A 33 -15.63 7.31 -10.57
C TYR A 33 -17.11 7.09 -10.90
N SER A 34 -17.75 7.98 -11.66
CA SER A 34 -19.14 7.81 -12.09
C SER A 34 -19.29 6.64 -13.07
N ALA A 35 -18.42 6.54 -14.08
CA ALA A 35 -18.43 5.40 -15.01
C ALA A 35 -17.95 4.11 -14.34
N CYS A 36 -16.99 4.19 -13.42
CA CYS A 36 -16.56 3.06 -12.59
C CYS A 36 -17.76 2.43 -11.84
N LEU A 37 -18.54 3.26 -11.13
CA LEU A 37 -19.72 2.79 -10.39
C LEU A 37 -20.81 2.18 -11.30
N GLN A 38 -21.00 2.72 -12.51
CA GLN A 38 -21.94 2.13 -13.47
C GLN A 38 -21.50 0.72 -13.89
N ASN A 39 -20.21 0.50 -14.10
CA ASN A 39 -19.68 -0.83 -14.44
C ASN A 39 -19.73 -1.77 -13.24
N ILE A 40 -19.47 -1.28 -12.02
CA ILE A 40 -19.66 -2.06 -10.79
C ILE A 40 -21.12 -2.46 -10.60
N HIS A 41 -22.08 -1.57 -10.88
CA HIS A 41 -23.51 -1.90 -10.79
C HIS A 41 -23.92 -3.04 -11.74
N LYS A 42 -23.32 -3.13 -12.92
CA LYS A 42 -23.52 -4.26 -13.84
C LYS A 42 -22.98 -5.58 -13.27
N LEU A 43 -22.00 -5.53 -12.37
CA LEU A 43 -21.44 -6.71 -11.69
C LEU A 43 -22.23 -7.11 -10.44
N GLU A 44 -23.17 -6.28 -9.95
CA GLU A 44 -24.04 -6.61 -8.81
C GLU A 44 -25.05 -7.72 -9.11
N VAL A 45 -25.09 -8.22 -10.35
CA VAL A 45 -25.77 -9.47 -10.72
C VAL A 45 -25.23 -10.65 -9.88
N ARG A 46 -23.95 -10.58 -9.48
CA ARG A 46 -23.36 -11.49 -8.49
C ARG A 46 -23.81 -11.07 -7.09
N THR A 47 -24.93 -11.63 -6.64
CA THR A 47 -25.40 -11.43 -5.27
C THR A 47 -24.34 -11.93 -4.29
N PHE A 48 -23.94 -11.10 -3.33
CA PHE A 48 -23.01 -11.46 -2.24
C PHE A 48 -21.52 -11.61 -2.63
N ASP A 49 -21.06 -10.93 -3.68
CA ASP A 49 -19.63 -10.84 -4.00
C ASP A 49 -18.92 -9.78 -3.14
N LEU A 50 -18.00 -10.24 -2.27
CA LEU A 50 -17.24 -9.40 -1.34
C LEU A 50 -16.40 -8.35 -2.07
N LYS A 51 -15.77 -8.71 -3.19
CA LYS A 51 -14.86 -7.83 -3.94
C LYS A 51 -15.65 -6.73 -4.64
N VAL A 52 -16.78 -7.08 -5.27
CA VAL A 52 -17.68 -6.11 -5.91
C VAL A 52 -18.26 -5.13 -4.89
N ALA A 53 -18.77 -5.64 -3.76
CA ALA A 53 -19.34 -4.82 -2.70
C ALA A 53 -18.31 -3.87 -2.07
N HIS A 54 -17.09 -4.35 -1.79
CA HIS A 54 -16.01 -3.52 -1.24
C HIS A 54 -15.55 -2.45 -2.24
N ASN A 55 -15.35 -2.81 -3.50
CA ASN A 55 -14.92 -1.88 -4.54
C ASN A 55 -15.96 -0.77 -4.78
N LYS A 56 -17.26 -1.08 -4.66
CA LYS A 56 -18.33 -0.08 -4.71
C LYS A 56 -18.16 0.99 -3.61
N LEU A 57 -17.97 0.55 -2.35
CA LEU A 57 -17.79 1.46 -1.23
C LEU A 57 -16.58 2.38 -1.43
N VAL A 58 -15.46 1.81 -1.89
CA VAL A 58 -14.25 2.57 -2.17
C VAL A 58 -14.50 3.58 -3.29
N ALA A 59 -15.08 3.16 -4.42
CA ALA A 59 -15.37 4.05 -5.54
C ALA A 59 -16.35 5.19 -5.17
N GLU A 60 -17.35 4.93 -4.34
CA GLU A 60 -18.26 5.97 -3.81
C GLU A 60 -17.52 6.97 -2.91
N TYR A 61 -16.55 6.52 -2.12
CA TYR A 61 -15.75 7.40 -1.27
C TYR A 61 -14.84 8.31 -2.10
N TYR A 62 -14.20 7.76 -3.13
CA TYR A 62 -13.40 8.54 -4.08
C TYR A 62 -14.24 9.53 -4.89
N LYS A 63 -15.47 9.16 -5.29
CA LYS A 63 -16.40 10.06 -6.00
C LYS A 63 -16.78 11.30 -5.17
N ASN A 64 -16.78 11.20 -3.84
CA ASN A 64 -17.07 12.30 -2.93
C ASN A 64 -15.80 13.05 -2.49
N ASP A 65 -14.73 12.98 -3.27
CA ASP A 65 -13.42 13.62 -3.01
C ASP A 65 -12.85 13.29 -1.63
N LEU A 66 -13.14 12.08 -1.11
CA LEU A 66 -12.69 11.61 0.20
C LEU A 66 -13.18 12.49 1.38
N ARG A 67 -14.26 13.27 1.20
CA ARG A 67 -14.78 14.20 2.23
C ARG A 67 -15.72 13.55 3.23
N SER A 68 -16.44 12.50 2.82
CA SER A 68 -17.48 11.84 3.60
C SER A 68 -16.96 10.67 4.45
N THR A 69 -15.85 10.87 5.16
CA THR A 69 -15.13 9.81 5.90
C THR A 69 -16.00 9.10 6.93
N GLU A 70 -16.85 9.82 7.67
CA GLU A 70 -17.76 9.20 8.65
C GLU A 70 -18.82 8.30 8.00
N THR A 71 -19.37 8.72 6.86
CA THR A 71 -20.32 7.91 6.10
C THR A 71 -19.65 6.66 5.56
N PHE A 72 -18.45 6.81 5.00
CA PHE A 72 -17.65 5.68 4.53
C PHE A 72 -17.36 4.68 5.66
N GLN A 73 -17.02 5.16 6.86
CA GLN A 73 -16.83 4.29 8.03
C GLN A 73 -18.08 3.50 8.40
N LYS A 74 -19.24 4.15 8.44
CA LYS A 74 -20.51 3.47 8.74
C LYS A 74 -20.82 2.40 7.71
N ASN A 75 -20.65 2.72 6.43
CA ASN A 75 -20.87 1.78 5.34
C ASN A 75 -19.88 0.60 5.40
N LEU A 76 -18.62 0.89 5.72
CA LEU A 76 -17.57 -0.13 5.84
C LEU A 76 -17.83 -1.04 7.06
N ALA A 77 -18.27 -0.50 8.19
CA ALA A 77 -18.68 -1.29 9.35
C ALA A 77 -19.88 -2.20 9.03
N ALA A 78 -20.87 -1.69 8.29
CA ALA A 78 -22.00 -2.49 7.80
C ALA A 78 -21.53 -3.62 6.87
N PHE A 79 -20.58 -3.33 5.98
CA PHE A 79 -19.93 -4.33 5.12
C PHE A 79 -19.23 -5.42 5.93
N TYR A 80 -18.40 -5.07 6.92
CA TYR A 80 -17.75 -6.04 7.81
C TYR A 80 -18.79 -6.93 8.51
N SER A 81 -19.90 -6.35 8.98
CA SER A 81 -20.99 -7.11 9.60
C SER A 81 -21.73 -8.02 8.61
N GLN A 82 -22.02 -7.55 7.40
CA GLN A 82 -22.73 -8.29 6.36
C GLN A 82 -21.95 -9.54 5.93
N PHE A 83 -20.64 -9.39 5.72
CA PHE A 83 -19.75 -10.48 5.31
C PHE A 83 -19.14 -11.25 6.49
N LYS A 84 -19.58 -10.95 7.73
CA LYS A 84 -19.10 -11.57 8.98
C LYS A 84 -17.56 -11.53 9.14
N LEU A 85 -16.94 -10.50 8.58
CA LEU A 85 -15.51 -10.28 8.61
C LEU A 85 -15.11 -9.68 9.97
N ARG A 86 -14.11 -10.27 10.63
CA ARG A 86 -13.63 -9.83 11.94
C ARG A 86 -12.26 -9.18 11.80
N LEU A 87 -12.13 -7.91 12.19
CA LEU A 87 -10.85 -7.18 12.13
C LEU A 87 -9.77 -7.82 13.01
N GLU A 88 -10.15 -8.55 14.05
CA GLU A 88 -9.21 -9.25 14.93
C GLU A 88 -8.66 -10.54 14.35
N LYS A 89 -9.34 -11.10 13.32
CA LYS A 89 -9.04 -12.42 12.77
C LYS A 89 -9.02 -12.37 11.24
N LEU A 90 -7.84 -12.50 10.67
CA LEU A 90 -7.62 -12.60 9.23
C LEU A 90 -7.15 -14.03 8.92
N ASP A 91 -8.00 -14.81 8.27
CA ASP A 91 -7.74 -16.21 7.94
C ASP A 91 -7.61 -16.46 6.43
N ASP A 92 -7.96 -15.47 5.61
CA ASP A 92 -8.05 -15.57 4.15
C ASP A 92 -7.33 -14.40 3.47
N VAL A 93 -6.58 -14.71 2.41
CA VAL A 93 -5.86 -13.75 1.57
C VAL A 93 -6.84 -12.82 0.87
N ASP A 94 -8.03 -13.29 0.49
CA ASP A 94 -9.04 -12.48 -0.20
C ASP A 94 -9.56 -11.32 0.67
N HIS A 95 -9.43 -11.43 2.00
CA HIS A 95 -9.82 -10.38 2.95
C HIS A 95 -8.71 -9.36 3.23
N CYS A 96 -7.47 -9.58 2.74
CA CYS A 96 -6.33 -8.69 2.96
C CYS A 96 -6.60 -7.28 2.45
N VAL A 97 -7.24 -7.13 1.28
CA VAL A 97 -7.55 -5.83 0.68
C VAL A 97 -8.47 -5.00 1.57
N ALA A 98 -9.52 -5.61 2.12
CA ALA A 98 -10.45 -4.93 3.01
C ALA A 98 -9.74 -4.45 4.28
N HIS A 99 -8.95 -5.33 4.91
CA HIS A 99 -8.19 -5.01 6.11
C HIS A 99 -7.12 -3.94 5.86
N TYR A 100 -6.44 -4.00 4.72
CA TYR A 100 -5.50 -2.97 4.29
C TYR A 100 -6.19 -1.60 4.17
N ASN A 101 -7.34 -1.53 3.48
CA ASN A 101 -8.08 -0.28 3.34
C ASN A 101 -8.60 0.25 4.69
N GLN A 102 -8.98 -0.63 5.63
CA GLN A 102 -9.30 -0.23 7.00
C GLN A 102 -8.09 0.37 7.71
N ALA A 103 -6.90 -0.21 7.55
CA ALA A 103 -5.67 0.32 8.14
C ALA A 103 -5.28 1.69 7.54
N VAL A 104 -5.47 1.89 6.23
CA VAL A 104 -5.29 3.18 5.56
C VAL A 104 -6.21 4.24 6.16
N LEU A 105 -7.48 3.92 6.37
CA LEU A 105 -8.45 4.83 7.00
C LEU A 105 -8.02 5.23 8.41
N LEU A 106 -7.63 4.24 9.23
CA LEU A 106 -7.12 4.48 10.58
C LEU A 106 -5.83 5.31 10.59
N TYR A 107 -4.95 5.10 9.61
CA TYR A 107 -3.73 5.89 9.44
C TYR A 107 -4.04 7.37 9.22
N HIS A 108 -4.97 7.70 8.31
CA HIS A 108 -5.38 9.09 8.09
C HIS A 108 -6.08 9.71 9.30
N GLN A 109 -6.68 8.89 10.17
CA GLN A 109 -7.27 9.33 11.44
C GLN A 109 -6.27 9.40 12.59
N LYS A 110 -4.97 9.19 12.31
CA LYS A 110 -3.88 9.17 13.29
C LYS A 110 -4.05 8.08 14.37
N GLN A 111 -4.87 7.07 14.13
CA GLN A 111 -5.05 5.91 15.02
C GLN A 111 -3.99 4.84 14.76
N TYR A 112 -2.71 5.23 14.86
CA TYR A 112 -1.59 4.42 14.39
C TYR A 112 -1.47 3.06 15.08
N THR A 113 -1.74 2.98 16.39
CA THR A 113 -1.67 1.71 17.13
C THR A 113 -2.69 0.69 16.64
N GLN A 114 -3.90 1.13 16.28
CA GLN A 114 -4.94 0.26 15.74
C GLN A 114 -4.60 -0.18 14.32
N ALA A 115 -4.13 0.77 13.48
CA ALA A 115 -3.67 0.47 12.13
C ALA A 115 -2.53 -0.56 12.12
N ILE A 116 -1.53 -0.43 13.01
CA ILE A 116 -0.44 -1.40 13.14
C ILE A 116 -0.95 -2.80 13.44
N ARG A 117 -1.88 -2.95 14.40
CA ARG A 117 -2.42 -4.27 14.75
C ARG A 117 -3.07 -4.95 13.55
N ILE A 118 -3.80 -4.20 12.72
CA ILE A 118 -4.40 -4.75 11.50
C ILE A 118 -3.30 -5.11 10.49
N MET A 119 -2.36 -4.20 10.26
CA MET A 119 -1.26 -4.40 9.31
C MET A 119 -0.35 -5.57 9.67
N GLU A 120 -0.05 -5.81 10.94
CA GLU A 120 0.71 -6.97 11.41
C GLU A 120 0.02 -8.29 11.07
N ARG A 121 -1.31 -8.32 10.98
CA ARG A 121 -2.06 -9.51 10.53
C ARG A 121 -1.99 -9.65 9.02
N VAL A 122 -2.25 -8.56 8.28
CA VAL A 122 -2.15 -8.54 6.81
C VAL A 122 -0.76 -8.96 6.35
N TYR A 123 0.28 -8.50 7.02
CA TYR A 123 1.67 -8.83 6.70
C TYR A 123 1.99 -10.33 6.81
N LYS A 124 1.27 -11.10 7.63
CA LYS A 124 1.45 -12.58 7.70
C LYS A 124 1.08 -13.27 6.38
N PHE A 125 0.27 -12.62 5.56
CA PHE A 125 -0.15 -13.10 4.24
C PHE A 125 0.64 -12.45 3.10
N ILE A 126 1.79 -11.82 3.37
CA ILE A 126 2.55 -11.11 2.34
C ILE A 126 3.05 -12.03 1.21
N GLU A 127 3.40 -13.28 1.52
CA GLU A 127 3.86 -14.27 0.53
C GLU A 127 2.75 -14.73 -0.45
N PRO A 128 1.55 -15.15 -0.01
CA PRO A 128 0.49 -15.58 -0.92
C PRO A 128 -0.29 -14.43 -1.60
N MET A 129 0.05 -13.17 -1.32
CA MET A 129 -0.68 -12.00 -1.80
C MET A 129 -0.10 -11.44 -3.11
N ASP A 130 -0.91 -10.68 -3.85
CA ASP A 130 -0.46 -9.97 -5.05
C ASP A 130 0.74 -9.05 -4.76
N GLU A 131 1.70 -9.02 -5.67
CA GLU A 131 2.96 -8.29 -5.51
C GLU A 131 2.75 -6.79 -5.28
N ASN A 132 1.82 -6.15 -6.02
CA ASN A 132 1.56 -4.72 -5.84
C ASN A 132 0.97 -4.44 -4.47
N LEU A 133 0.07 -5.29 -4.01
CA LEU A 133 -0.50 -5.17 -2.67
C LEU A 133 0.55 -5.42 -1.59
N ALA A 134 1.44 -6.41 -1.77
CA ALA A 134 2.55 -6.68 -0.86
C ALA A 134 3.48 -5.47 -0.70
N GLN A 135 3.80 -4.80 -1.81
CA GLN A 135 4.55 -3.55 -1.81
C GLN A 135 3.84 -2.45 -1.01
N GLN A 136 2.54 -2.22 -1.25
CA GLN A 136 1.77 -1.21 -0.51
C GLN A 136 1.65 -1.53 0.99
N VAL A 137 1.44 -2.81 1.32
CA VAL A 137 1.38 -3.31 2.71
C VAL A 137 2.71 -3.05 3.43
N GLY A 138 3.84 -3.34 2.76
CA GLY A 138 5.17 -3.07 3.28
C GLY A 138 5.39 -1.58 3.57
N LEU A 139 5.10 -0.70 2.61
CA LEU A 139 5.29 0.75 2.77
C LEU A 139 4.43 1.33 3.88
N LEU A 140 3.14 0.96 3.94
CA LEU A 140 2.25 1.44 4.99
C LEU A 140 2.71 0.96 6.38
N LEU A 141 3.18 -0.29 6.49
CA LEU A 141 3.68 -0.81 7.76
C LEU A 141 4.97 -0.08 8.20
N VAL A 142 5.88 0.24 7.27
CA VAL A 142 7.06 1.09 7.56
C VAL A 142 6.61 2.46 8.06
N GLU A 143 5.70 3.14 7.36
CA GLU A 143 5.21 4.47 7.75
C GLU A 143 4.58 4.46 9.15
N LEU A 144 3.81 3.43 9.46
CA LEU A 144 3.19 3.25 10.77
C LEU A 144 4.22 3.01 11.87
N GLN A 145 5.23 2.18 11.61
CA GLN A 145 6.33 1.94 12.55
C GLN A 145 7.14 3.22 12.80
N MET A 146 7.40 4.02 11.76
CA MET A 146 8.05 5.32 11.89
C MET A 146 7.19 6.31 12.69
N SER A 147 5.89 6.37 12.41
CA SER A 147 4.92 7.21 13.12
C SER A 147 4.82 6.88 14.61
N THR A 148 5.03 5.61 14.97
CA THR A 148 5.03 5.13 16.36
C THR A 148 6.44 5.00 16.98
N LYS A 149 7.46 5.60 16.34
CA LYS A 149 8.86 5.62 16.81
C LYS A 149 9.51 4.24 16.97
N GLN A 150 8.99 3.21 16.31
CA GLN A 150 9.59 1.87 16.25
C GLN A 150 10.64 1.78 15.14
N LEU A 151 11.66 2.64 15.19
CA LEU A 151 12.60 2.85 14.08
C LEU A 151 13.47 1.62 13.75
N ASP A 152 13.75 0.75 14.71
CA ASP A 152 14.51 -0.48 14.47
C ASP A 152 13.69 -1.52 13.69
N LYS A 153 12.40 -1.64 14.01
CA LYS A 153 11.49 -2.49 13.22
C LYS A 153 11.32 -1.94 11.80
N ALA A 154 11.15 -0.62 11.67
CA ALA A 154 11.04 0.05 10.38
C ALA A 154 12.30 -0.17 9.52
N SER A 155 13.48 0.00 10.12
CA SER A 155 14.76 -0.24 9.46
C SER A 155 14.90 -1.70 9.02
N GLY A 156 14.56 -2.67 9.88
CA GLY A 156 14.61 -4.08 9.55
C GLY A 156 13.66 -4.46 8.41
N LEU A 157 12.44 -3.91 8.43
CA LEU A 157 11.47 -4.11 7.35
C LEU A 157 11.92 -3.47 6.04
N LEU A 158 12.50 -2.26 6.06
CA LEU A 158 13.07 -1.63 4.87
C LEU A 158 14.15 -2.51 4.23
N SER A 159 15.10 -3.00 5.02
CA SER A 159 16.14 -3.92 4.51
C SER A 159 15.54 -5.23 3.98
N PHE A 160 14.48 -5.74 4.60
CA PHE A 160 13.76 -6.90 4.08
C PHE A 160 13.12 -6.60 2.71
N LEU A 161 12.43 -5.47 2.57
CA LEU A 161 11.75 -5.08 1.32
C LEU A 161 12.77 -4.83 0.19
N GLU A 162 13.93 -4.24 0.49
CA GLU A 162 15.04 -4.07 -0.46
C GLU A 162 15.65 -5.39 -0.93
N ASN A 163 15.64 -6.43 -0.09
CA ASN A 163 16.28 -7.70 -0.41
C ASN A 163 15.30 -8.70 -1.03
N GLN A 164 14.11 -8.88 -0.46
CA GLN A 164 13.18 -9.96 -0.84
C GLN A 164 12.23 -9.61 -1.99
N LEU A 165 11.85 -8.34 -2.15
CA LEU A 165 10.95 -7.97 -3.25
C LEU A 165 11.68 -7.81 -4.58
N PHE A 166 13.02 -7.84 -4.58
CA PHE A 166 13.83 -7.67 -5.80
C PHE A 166 14.76 -8.86 -6.10
N HIS A 167 15.02 -9.72 -5.11
CA HIS A 167 15.66 -11.01 -5.32
C HIS A 167 14.61 -12.06 -4.95
N SER A 168 14.06 -12.76 -5.95
CA SER A 168 13.11 -13.85 -5.76
C SER A 168 13.73 -15.01 -4.97
N HIS A 169 13.85 -14.88 -3.65
CA HIS A 169 14.07 -15.98 -2.72
C HIS A 169 13.49 -15.64 -1.34
N PRO A 170 12.60 -16.49 -0.79
CA PRO A 170 12.00 -16.26 0.51
C PRO A 170 13.04 -16.56 1.60
N VAL A 171 13.37 -15.55 2.40
CA VAL A 171 13.98 -15.80 3.72
C VAL A 171 12.88 -15.72 4.76
N ILE A 172 12.53 -16.90 5.25
CA ILE A 172 11.72 -17.16 6.42
C ILE A 172 12.31 -16.41 7.61
N LEU A 173 11.64 -15.35 8.08
CA LEU A 173 11.76 -14.94 9.49
C LEU A 173 10.80 -15.80 10.30
N LYS A 174 11.17 -17.05 10.53
CA LYS A 174 10.59 -17.88 11.58
C LYS A 174 11.70 -18.43 12.46
N GLN A 175 11.62 -18.09 13.74
CA GLN A 175 12.18 -18.96 14.77
C GLN A 175 11.51 -20.33 14.64
N GLY A 176 12.34 -21.38 14.56
CA GLY A 176 11.93 -22.75 14.79
C GLY A 176 11.36 -23.49 13.59
N GLU A 177 12.19 -24.44 13.13
CA GLU A 177 11.84 -25.71 12.45
C GLU A 177 11.98 -25.81 10.92
N LYS A 178 12.42 -27.00 10.53
CA LYS A 178 13.27 -27.37 9.38
C LYS A 178 12.53 -27.44 8.02
N PRO A 179 13.27 -27.40 6.89
CA PRO A 179 12.69 -27.17 5.57
C PRO A 179 12.26 -28.47 4.88
N ALA A 180 11.13 -28.41 4.16
CA ALA A 180 10.78 -29.37 3.13
C ALA A 180 10.79 -28.67 1.77
N LYS A 181 11.60 -29.21 0.85
CA LYS A 181 11.73 -28.78 -0.55
C LYS A 181 10.47 -29.20 -1.33
N MET A 182 10.04 -28.39 -2.29
CA MET A 182 9.97 -28.82 -3.70
C MET A 182 9.74 -27.63 -4.63
N ILE A 183 10.52 -27.63 -5.71
CA ILE A 183 10.48 -26.74 -6.85
C ILE A 183 9.39 -27.25 -7.79
N ASP A 184 8.53 -26.37 -8.31
CA ASP A 184 8.00 -26.59 -9.64
C ASP A 184 7.97 -25.28 -10.43
N LYS A 185 8.58 -25.35 -11.61
CA LYS A 185 8.66 -24.29 -12.62
C LYS A 185 7.41 -24.42 -13.46
N ASP A 186 6.56 -23.41 -13.45
CA ASP A 186 5.86 -22.88 -14.63
C ASP A 186 4.68 -22.03 -14.16
N LYS A 187 4.89 -20.72 -14.09
CA LYS A 187 3.75 -19.79 -14.19
C LYS A 187 4.17 -18.52 -14.92
N LYS A 188 3.57 -18.40 -16.10
CA LYS A 188 3.63 -17.29 -17.06
C LYS A 188 3.83 -15.93 -16.38
N MET A 189 4.98 -15.36 -16.72
CA MET A 189 5.41 -13.99 -16.59
C MET A 189 4.29 -12.99 -16.92
N CYS A 190 3.71 -12.38 -15.87
CA CYS A 190 3.11 -11.06 -16.01
C CYS A 190 4.27 -10.06 -16.10
N THR A 191 4.40 -9.42 -17.25
CA THR A 191 5.34 -8.33 -17.49
C THR A 191 5.00 -7.15 -16.59
N VAL A 192 5.51 -7.15 -15.37
CA VAL A 192 5.64 -5.94 -14.57
C VAL A 192 6.59 -5.03 -15.35
N SER A 193 6.09 -3.88 -15.80
CA SER A 193 6.95 -2.89 -16.46
C SER A 193 8.06 -2.51 -15.49
N SER A 194 9.31 -2.51 -15.97
CA SER A 194 10.48 -2.06 -15.20
C SER A 194 10.21 -0.77 -14.42
N THR A 195 9.42 0.12 -15.01
CA THR A 195 8.97 1.39 -14.44
C THR A 195 8.30 1.28 -13.07
N THR A 196 7.45 0.28 -12.82
CA THR A 196 6.70 0.17 -11.54
C THR A 196 7.63 -0.27 -10.40
N ILE A 197 8.52 -1.22 -10.71
CA ILE A 197 9.56 -1.71 -9.80
C ILE A 197 10.53 -0.56 -9.46
N ASP A 198 10.92 0.23 -10.45
CA ASP A 198 11.80 1.37 -10.26
C ASP A 198 11.16 2.47 -9.40
N GLN A 199 9.87 2.75 -9.60
CA GLN A 199 9.12 3.67 -8.73
C GLN A 199 9.06 3.18 -7.28
N PHE A 200 8.87 1.88 -7.08
CA PHE A 200 8.87 1.29 -5.74
C PHE A 200 10.25 1.37 -5.07
N LYS A 201 11.34 1.08 -5.79
CA LYS A 201 12.73 1.27 -5.30
C LYS A 201 12.99 2.71 -4.86
N LYS A 202 12.61 3.68 -5.69
CA LYS A 202 12.74 5.11 -5.36
C LYS A 202 12.00 5.46 -4.08
N LYS A 203 10.78 4.93 -3.88
CA LYS A 203 10.04 5.11 -2.63
C LYS A 203 10.81 4.52 -1.45
N LEU A 204 11.31 3.28 -1.54
CA LEU A 204 12.07 2.65 -0.45
C LEU A 204 13.31 3.46 -0.05
N GLN A 205 14.07 3.97 -1.01
CA GLN A 205 15.22 4.86 -0.75
C GLN A 205 14.79 6.12 0.03
N MET A 206 13.69 6.77 -0.34
CA MET A 206 13.16 7.92 0.41
C MET A 206 12.78 7.56 1.85
N TYR A 207 12.12 6.42 2.04
CA TYR A 207 11.78 5.93 3.39
C TYR A 207 13.03 5.63 4.22
N LYS A 208 14.08 5.09 3.61
CA LYS A 208 15.35 4.79 4.26
C LYS A 208 16.10 6.06 4.67
N ALA A 209 16.23 7.04 3.78
CA ALA A 209 16.78 8.35 4.10
C ALA A 209 16.01 8.99 5.28
N ARG A 210 14.67 8.98 5.24
CA ARG A 210 13.84 9.49 6.34
C ARG A 210 14.05 8.71 7.64
N CYS A 211 14.19 7.39 7.58
CA CYS A 211 14.49 6.55 8.74
C CYS A 211 15.84 6.92 9.37
N PHE A 212 16.89 7.15 8.56
CA PHE A 212 18.19 7.63 9.06
C PHE A 212 18.11 9.02 9.70
N LEU A 213 17.39 9.96 9.09
CA LEU A 213 17.15 11.29 9.67
C LEU A 213 16.45 11.17 11.03
N MET A 214 15.42 10.33 11.13
CA MET A 214 14.69 10.10 12.40
C MET A 214 15.55 9.41 13.47
N LYS A 215 16.53 8.59 13.06
CA LYS A 215 17.54 7.99 13.95
C LYS A 215 18.69 8.93 14.28
N HIS A 216 18.70 10.15 13.74
CA HIS A 216 19.80 11.11 13.86
C HIS A 216 21.15 10.58 13.30
N SER A 217 21.10 9.66 12.35
CA SER A 217 22.28 9.12 11.67
C SER A 217 22.59 9.96 10.41
N LEU A 218 23.07 11.19 10.63
CA LEU A 218 23.18 12.22 9.59
C LEU A 218 24.14 11.85 8.44
N GLY A 219 25.23 11.14 8.72
CA GLY A 219 26.16 10.68 7.68
C GLY A 219 25.50 9.73 6.70
N ALA A 220 24.89 8.64 7.21
CA ALA A 220 24.15 7.70 6.39
C ALA A 220 22.95 8.34 5.67
N ALA A 221 22.30 9.33 6.30
CA ALA A 221 21.23 10.09 5.65
C ALA A 221 21.76 10.93 4.48
N SER A 222 22.92 11.58 4.61
CA SER A 222 23.56 12.35 3.53
C SER A 222 23.88 11.48 2.34
N GLU A 223 24.58 10.36 2.58
CA GLU A 223 24.94 9.40 1.53
C GLU A 223 23.71 8.86 0.78
N GLU A 224 22.63 8.58 1.50
CA GLU A 224 21.41 8.06 0.89
C GLU A 224 20.66 9.14 0.09
N ILE A 225 20.64 10.39 0.57
CA ILE A 225 20.03 11.52 -0.14
C ILE A 225 20.81 11.83 -1.42
N GLU A 226 22.14 11.85 -1.38
CA GLU A 226 22.99 12.08 -2.55
C GLU A 226 22.72 11.03 -3.65
N LYS A 227 22.57 9.75 -3.29
CA LYS A 227 22.16 8.71 -4.24
C LYS A 227 20.80 8.97 -4.89
N ILE A 228 19.83 9.49 -4.12
CA ILE A 228 18.50 9.83 -4.63
C ILE A 228 18.60 10.99 -5.63
N GLU A 229 19.45 11.97 -5.35
CA GLU A 229 19.70 13.16 -6.19
C GLU A 229 20.43 12.81 -7.48
N GLU A 230 21.37 11.86 -7.46
CA GLU A 230 22.10 11.41 -8.66
C GLU A 230 21.25 10.59 -9.64
N GLN A 231 20.28 9.81 -9.12
CA GLN A 231 19.51 8.82 -9.91
C GLN A 231 18.22 9.38 -10.53
N SER A 232 17.82 10.61 -10.18
CA SER A 232 16.51 11.14 -10.55
C SER A 232 16.54 12.66 -10.61
N GLU A 233 15.67 13.26 -11.43
CA GLU A 233 15.29 14.65 -11.21
C GLU A 233 14.81 14.83 -9.77
N MET A 234 15.28 15.90 -9.16
CA MET A 234 15.09 16.23 -7.75
C MET A 234 13.59 16.41 -7.44
N THR A 235 12.93 15.33 -7.01
CA THR A 235 11.54 15.40 -6.59
C THR A 235 11.38 16.36 -5.41
N ILE A 236 10.20 16.98 -5.28
CA ILE A 236 9.87 17.83 -4.12
C ILE A 236 10.18 17.11 -2.80
N ALA A 237 9.86 15.81 -2.72
CA ALA A 237 10.14 14.98 -1.55
C ALA A 237 11.65 14.86 -1.23
N ALA A 238 12.51 14.70 -2.25
CA ALA A 238 13.96 14.65 -2.08
C ALA A 238 14.50 15.99 -1.54
N ARG A 239 14.01 17.12 -2.06
CA ARG A 239 14.38 18.46 -1.56
C ARG A 239 14.00 18.66 -0.10
N PHE A 240 12.82 18.18 0.32
CA PHE A 240 12.43 18.20 1.73
C PHE A 240 13.36 17.35 2.61
N LEU A 241 13.79 16.18 2.14
CA LEU A 241 14.76 15.35 2.87
C LEU A 241 16.11 16.07 3.00
N ARG A 242 16.59 16.72 1.93
CA ARG A 242 17.83 17.50 1.94
C ARG A 242 17.74 18.70 2.89
N ALA A 243 16.65 19.46 2.84
CA ALA A 243 16.42 20.57 3.76
C ALA A 243 16.37 20.10 5.23
N ASN A 244 15.72 18.97 5.51
CA ASN A 244 15.67 18.39 6.85
C ASN A 244 17.07 17.96 7.35
N LEU A 245 17.89 17.36 6.47
CA LEU A 245 19.27 17.02 6.81
C LEU A 245 20.07 18.27 7.22
N LEU A 246 20.02 19.33 6.40
CA LEU A 246 20.73 20.58 6.66
C LEU A 246 20.26 21.24 7.96
N TYR A 247 18.95 21.23 8.20
CA TYR A 247 18.37 21.71 9.45
C TYR A 247 18.92 20.93 10.66
N LEU A 248 18.94 19.60 10.61
CA LEU A 248 19.48 18.76 11.67
C LEU A 248 21.01 18.91 11.85
N GLN A 249 21.73 19.32 10.82
CA GLN A 249 23.15 19.68 10.89
C GLN A 249 23.39 21.09 11.46
N GLY A 250 22.34 21.88 11.71
CA GLY A 250 22.41 23.24 12.21
C GLY A 250 22.53 24.31 11.11
N ASN A 251 22.56 23.92 9.84
CA ASN A 251 22.61 24.85 8.70
C ASN A 251 21.19 25.30 8.30
N CYS A 252 20.58 26.13 9.14
CA CYS A 252 19.19 26.57 8.98
C CYS A 252 19.00 27.48 7.75
N GLU A 253 20.02 28.26 7.39
CA GLU A 253 19.96 29.20 6.26
C GLU A 253 19.85 28.46 4.93
N ALA A 254 20.73 27.48 4.69
CA ALA A 254 20.68 26.64 3.50
C ALA A 254 19.41 25.77 3.45
N ALA A 255 18.92 25.31 4.60
CA ALA A 255 17.65 24.59 4.66
C ALA A 255 16.47 25.48 4.20
N MET A 256 16.41 26.74 4.67
CA MET A 256 15.36 27.69 4.28
C MET A 256 15.44 28.08 2.80
N GLU A 257 16.64 28.23 2.25
CA GLU A 257 16.84 28.50 0.81
C GLU A 257 16.19 27.41 -0.06
N ILE A 258 16.45 26.14 0.27
CA ILE A 258 15.83 25.00 -0.43
C ILE A 258 14.31 25.02 -0.29
N LEU A 259 13.79 25.23 0.92
CA LEU A 259 12.33 25.24 1.18
C LEU A 259 11.60 26.38 0.45
N ASN A 260 12.22 27.56 0.38
CA ASN A 260 11.69 28.69 -0.37
C ASN A 260 11.70 28.42 -1.87
N GLY A 261 12.75 27.74 -2.38
CA GLY A 261 12.81 27.30 -3.76
C GLY A 261 11.66 26.34 -4.14
N ILE A 262 11.28 25.43 -3.24
CA ILE A 262 10.11 24.54 -3.46
C ILE A 262 8.81 25.34 -3.54
N SER A 263 8.63 26.32 -2.63
CA SER A 263 7.38 27.10 -2.53
C SER A 263 7.11 27.97 -3.76
N SER A 264 8.17 28.37 -4.49
CA SER A 264 8.06 29.12 -5.74
C SER A 264 7.71 28.25 -6.96
N GLU A 265 8.01 26.95 -6.91
CA GLU A 265 7.65 25.98 -7.97
C GLU A 265 6.28 25.32 -7.70
N ALA A 266 5.90 25.23 -6.42
CA ALA A 266 4.62 24.72 -5.96
C ALA A 266 3.54 25.81 -6.03
N ASP A 267 3.32 26.38 -7.22
CA ASP A 267 2.01 26.92 -7.52
C ASP A 267 1.07 25.71 -7.43
N PHE A 268 0.25 25.65 -6.38
CA PHE A 268 -0.74 24.60 -6.19
C PHE A 268 -1.78 24.76 -7.30
N GLY A 269 -1.44 24.33 -8.51
CA GLY A 269 -2.34 24.21 -9.62
C GLY A 269 -3.53 23.40 -9.14
N SER A 270 -4.70 24.06 -9.17
CA SER A 270 -6.01 23.51 -8.86
C SER A 270 -6.10 22.05 -9.30
N ARG A 271 -6.10 21.14 -8.31
CA ARG A 271 -6.43 19.73 -8.50
C ARG A 271 -7.94 19.56 -8.48
#